data_AF-A0A6G9J7K2-F1
#
_entry.id   AF-A0A6G9J7K2-F1
#
_cell.length_a   1.000
_cell.length_b   1.000
_cell.length_c   1.000
_cell.angle_alpha   90.00
_cell.angle_beta   90.00
_cell.angle_gamma   90.00
#
_symmetry.space_group_name_H-M   'P 1'
#
loop_
_entity.id
_entity.type
_entity.pdbx_description
1 polymer ?
#
loop_
_entity_poly.entity_id
_entity_poly.type
_entity_poly.pdbx_seq_one_letter_code
_entity_poly.pdbx_strand_id
1 'polypeptide(L)'
;MCKNCNGFTLVEAVFALALLLAITTVLLPLFAQIMMERQNIALKAKAQQILDAALYEENIHKEMTVVDGRTTFVIHSDYEENDMWKVCVRWTDYANRSAERCGYVKR
;
A
#
# COMPACT_ATOMS: atom_id res chain seq x y z
N MET A 1 -26.01 -51.43 20.77
CA MET A 1 -24.74 -51.43 21.53
C MET A 1 -23.67 -50.84 20.62
N CYS A 2 -23.30 -49.57 20.81
CA CYS A 2 -22.33 -48.92 19.94
C CYS A 2 -20.92 -49.42 20.30
N LYS A 3 -20.33 -50.21 19.40
CA LYS A 3 -19.01 -50.85 19.56
C LYS A 3 -18.03 -49.93 18.82
N ASN A 4 -17.15 -49.25 19.56
CA ASN A 4 -16.22 -48.17 19.11
C ASN A 4 -16.75 -46.72 19.19
N CYS A 5 -17.36 -46.34 20.31
CA CYS A 5 -17.39 -44.92 20.71
C CYS A 5 -16.03 -44.51 21.32
N ASN A 6 -14.96 -44.48 20.51
CA ASN A 6 -13.72 -43.80 20.89
C ASN A 6 -13.99 -42.29 20.71
N GLY A 7 -14.73 -41.71 21.65
CA GLY A 7 -15.04 -40.30 21.68
C GLY A 7 -13.76 -39.48 21.74
N PHE A 8 -13.70 -38.43 20.92
CA PHE A 8 -12.66 -37.40 20.96
C PHE A 8 -12.40 -37.02 22.42
N THR A 9 -11.20 -37.30 22.91
CA THR A 9 -10.90 -36.99 24.32
C THR A 9 -10.92 -35.48 24.48
N LEU A 10 -11.40 -34.98 25.62
CA LEU A 10 -11.48 -33.54 25.89
C LEU A 10 -10.10 -32.87 25.69
N VAL A 11 -9.02 -33.60 25.97
CA VAL A 11 -7.63 -33.18 25.73
C VAL A 11 -7.33 -32.95 24.26
N GLU A 12 -7.73 -33.87 23.37
CA GLU A 12 -7.57 -33.70 21.91
C GLU A 12 -8.37 -32.49 21.41
N ALA A 13 -9.58 -32.26 21.95
CA ALA A 13 -10.40 -31.10 21.60
C ALA A 13 -9.73 -29.78 22.00
N VAL A 14 -9.19 -29.72 23.21
CA VAL A 14 -8.48 -28.54 23.72
C VAL A 14 -7.19 -28.30 22.92
N PHE A 15 -6.45 -29.35 22.58
CA PHE A 15 -5.22 -29.24 21.80
C PHE A 15 -5.50 -28.77 20.37
N ALA A 16 -6.51 -29.34 19.71
CA ALA A 16 -6.93 -28.91 18.37
C ALA A 16 -7.40 -27.45 18.37
N LEU A 17 -8.16 -27.02 19.39
CA LEU A 17 -8.59 -25.64 19.55
C LEU A 17 -7.40 -24.69 19.77
N ALA A 18 -6.43 -25.08 20.59
CA ALA A 18 -5.23 -24.29 20.84
C ALA A 18 -4.41 -24.08 19.54
N LEU A 19 -4.26 -25.13 18.73
CA LEU A 19 -3.61 -25.04 17.43
C LEU A 19 -4.40 -24.12 16.48
N LEU A 20 -5.73 -24.26 16.44
CA LEU A 20 -6.57 -23.41 15.61
C LEU A 20 -6.45 -21.94 16.01
N LEU A 21 -6.44 -21.64 17.30
CA LEU A 21 -6.23 -20.28 17.81
C LEU A 21 -4.82 -19.75 17.48
N ALA A 22 -3.78 -20.58 17.60
CA ALA A 22 -2.43 -20.20 17.20
C ALA A 22 -2.35 -19.85 15.71
N ILE A 23 -3.01 -20.64 14.85
CA ILE A 23 -3.04 -20.36 13.41
C ILE A 23 -3.83 -19.08 13.12
N THR A 24 -5.02 -18.92 13.68
CA THR A 24 -5.87 -17.76 13.39
C THR A 24 -5.25 -16.45 13.88
N THR A 25 -4.58 -16.45 15.03
CA THR A 25 -3.89 -15.26 15.56
C THR A 25 -2.74 -14.78 14.68
N VAL A 26 -2.08 -15.68 13.93
CA VAL A 26 -1.06 -15.33 12.94
C VAL A 26 -1.68 -14.95 11.60
N LEU A 27 -2.71 -15.67 11.15
CA LEU A 27 -3.29 -15.46 9.83
C LEU A 27 -4.05 -14.13 9.72
N LEU A 28 -4.75 -13.73 10.79
CA LEU A 28 -5.56 -12.52 10.81
C LEU A 28 -4.74 -11.24 10.55
N PRO A 29 -3.63 -10.96 11.27
CA PRO A 29 -2.82 -9.78 11.00
C PRO A 29 -2.13 -9.84 9.63
N LEU A 30 -1.70 -11.02 9.17
CA LEU A 30 -1.14 -11.17 7.83
C LEU A 30 -2.15 -10.81 6.74
N PHE A 31 -3.40 -11.26 6.89
CA PHE A 31 -4.46 -10.93 5.95
C PHE A 31 -4.76 -9.42 5.94
N ALA A 32 -4.80 -8.78 7.11
CA ALA A 32 -4.97 -7.34 7.22
C ALA A 32 -3.82 -6.57 6.53
N GLN A 33 -2.56 -7.02 6.70
CA GLN A 33 -1.41 -6.43 6.00
C GLN A 33 -1.51 -6.56 4.48
N ILE A 34 -1.92 -7.73 3.97
CA ILE A 34 -2.11 -7.94 2.53
C ILE A 34 -3.20 -7.02 1.98
N MET A 35 -4.32 -6.85 2.69
CA MET A 35 -5.38 -5.94 2.28
C MET A 35 -4.89 -4.49 2.22
N MET A 36 -4.14 -4.03 3.22
CA MET A 36 -3.56 -2.69 3.22
C MET A 36 -2.56 -2.49 2.06
N GLU A 37 -1.69 -3.46 1.79
CA GLU A 37 -0.71 -3.31 0.70
C GLU A 37 -1.39 -3.31 -0.68
N ARG A 38 -2.51 -4.02 -0.85
CA ARG A 38 -3.34 -3.91 -2.08
C ARG A 38 -3.88 -2.50 -2.28
N GLN A 39 -4.33 -1.82 -1.22
CA GLN A 39 -4.76 -0.43 -1.32
C GLN A 39 -3.59 0.50 -1.63
N ASN A 40 -2.40 0.24 -1.08
CA ASN A 40 -1.18 1.00 -1.39
C ASN A 40 -0.77 0.85 -2.86
N ILE A 41 -1.01 -0.29 -3.51
CA ILE A 41 -0.77 -0.47 -4.95
C ILE A 41 -1.66 0.47 -5.76
N ALA A 42 -2.93 0.62 -5.39
CA ALA A 42 -3.83 1.56 -6.06
C ALA A 42 -3.37 3.02 -5.90
N LEU A 43 -2.87 3.40 -4.72
CA LEU A 43 -2.27 4.73 -4.50
C LEU A 43 -1.03 4.94 -5.38
N LYS A 44 -0.14 3.94 -5.47
CA LYS A 44 1.05 3.99 -6.35
C LYS A 44 0.66 4.19 -7.81
N ALA A 45 -0.35 3.46 -8.29
CA ALA A 45 -0.84 3.61 -9.66
C ALA A 45 -1.42 5.02 -9.90
N LYS A 46 -2.14 5.57 -8.92
CA LYS A 46 -2.69 6.91 -9.02
C LYS A 46 -1.61 8.01 -8.97
N ALA A 47 -0.62 7.86 -8.09
CA ALA A 47 0.56 8.73 -8.06
C ALA A 47 1.31 8.72 -9.40
N GLN A 48 1.42 7.55 -10.04
CA GLN A 48 2.02 7.44 -11.38
C GLN A 48 1.20 8.20 -12.43
N GLN A 49 -0.13 8.07 -12.43
CA GLN A 49 -0.99 8.82 -13.35
C GLN A 49 -0.87 10.33 -13.17
N ILE A 50 -0.79 10.79 -11.92
CA ILE A 50 -0.58 12.21 -11.59
C ILE A 50 0.80 12.68 -12.08
N LEU A 51 1.83 11.86 -11.85
CA LEU A 51 3.19 12.15 -12.31
C LEU A 51 3.25 12.26 -13.84
N ASP A 52 2.68 11.28 -14.55
CA ASP A 52 2.66 11.28 -16.01
C ASP A 52 1.96 12.54 -16.54
N ALA A 53 0.81 12.91 -15.96
CA ALA A 53 0.11 14.15 -16.33
C ALA A 53 0.98 15.40 -16.08
N ALA A 54 1.67 15.48 -14.95
CA ALA A 54 2.54 16.60 -14.61
C ALA A 54 3.78 16.70 -15.52
N LEU A 55 4.31 15.57 -15.99
CA LEU A 55 5.44 15.53 -16.92
C LEU A 55 5.07 16.01 -18.34
N TYR A 56 3.84 15.75 -18.78
CA TYR A 56 3.33 16.19 -20.09
C TYR A 56 2.71 17.59 -20.07
N GLU A 57 2.55 18.21 -18.90
CA GLU A 57 1.99 19.55 -18.79
C GLU A 57 2.93 20.58 -19.43
N GLU A 58 2.38 21.57 -20.14
CA GLU A 58 3.16 22.55 -20.91
C GLU A 58 3.96 23.51 -20.00
N ASN A 59 3.56 23.65 -18.74
CA ASN A 59 4.28 24.40 -17.72
C ASN A 59 4.52 23.52 -16.49
N ILE A 60 5.80 23.29 -16.15
CA ILE A 60 6.16 22.54 -14.95
C ILE A 60 5.98 23.46 -13.74
N HIS A 61 4.98 23.16 -12.93
CA HIS A 61 4.72 23.87 -11.68
C HIS A 61 5.75 23.48 -10.62
N LYS A 62 6.35 24.46 -9.94
CA LYS A 62 7.34 24.22 -8.87
C LYS A 62 6.75 23.40 -7.72
N GLU A 63 5.51 23.69 -7.37
CA GLU A 63 4.76 22.96 -6.35
C GLU A 63 3.28 22.96 -6.69
N MET A 64 2.63 21.80 -6.57
CA MET A 64 1.19 21.65 -6.77
C MET A 64 0.65 20.56 -5.84
N THR A 65 -0.56 20.73 -5.33
CA THR A 65 -1.22 19.73 -4.50
C THR A 65 -2.47 19.20 -5.19
N VAL A 66 -2.59 17.88 -5.30
CA VAL A 66 -3.76 17.20 -5.82
C VAL A 66 -4.41 16.42 -4.69
N VAL A 67 -5.66 16.73 -4.38
CA VAL A 67 -6.43 16.02 -3.34
C VAL A 67 -7.34 15.00 -4.01
N ASP A 68 -7.23 13.74 -3.59
CA ASP A 68 -8.08 12.66 -4.06
C ASP A 68 -8.65 11.87 -2.88
N GLY A 69 -9.92 12.11 -2.60
CA GLY A 69 -10.62 11.53 -1.46
C GLY A 69 -9.95 11.91 -0.13
N ARG A 70 -9.29 10.94 0.51
CA ARG A 70 -8.57 11.13 1.79
C ARG A 70 -7.07 11.29 1.64
N THR A 71 -6.54 11.15 0.42
CA THR A 71 -5.10 11.22 0.18
C THR A 71 -4.75 12.53 -0.49
N THR A 72 -3.72 13.20 0.02
CA THR A 72 -3.13 14.39 -0.59
C THR A 72 -1.84 14.00 -1.27
N PHE A 73 -1.74 14.29 -2.57
CA PHE A 73 -0.54 14.13 -3.37
C PHE A 73 0.12 15.49 -3.53
N VAL A 74 1.39 15.59 -3.15
CA VAL A 74 2.21 16.80 -3.27
C VAL A 74 3.19 16.60 -4.41
N ILE A 75 3.03 17.40 -5.45
CA ILE A 75 3.91 17.43 -6.61
C ILE A 75 4.94 18.53 -6.35
N HIS A 76 6.21 18.20 -6.50
CA HIS A 76 7.32 19.17 -6.49
C HIS A 76 8.19 18.94 -7.71
N SER A 77 8.72 20.02 -8.26
CA SER A 77 9.63 19.96 -9.39
C SER A 77 10.90 20.77 -9.13
N ASP A 78 12.02 20.19 -9.52
CA ASP A 78 13.35 20.77 -9.38
C ASP A 78 14.04 20.75 -10.75
N TYR A 79 14.70 21.86 -11.08
CA TYR A 79 15.54 21.94 -12.27
C TYR A 79 16.89 21.27 -12.00
N GLU A 80 17.30 20.40 -12.92
CA GLU A 80 18.57 19.69 -12.91
C GLU A 80 19.41 20.14 -14.13
N GLU A 81 20.72 19.89 -14.11
CA GLU A 81 21.60 20.28 -15.21
C GLU A 81 21.18 19.65 -16.56
N ASN A 82 21.51 20.31 -17.68
CA ASN A 82 21.20 19.89 -19.06
C ASN A 82 19.73 20.00 -19.50
N ASP A 83 19.01 21.01 -19.01
CA ASP A 83 17.60 21.26 -19.35
C ASP A 83 16.66 20.12 -18.95
N MET A 84 17.05 19.40 -17.90
CA MET A 84 16.26 18.32 -17.31
C MET A 84 15.49 18.84 -16.10
N TRP A 85 14.22 18.51 -16.05
CA TRP A 85 13.38 18.74 -14.89
C TRP A 85 13.09 17.41 -14.20
N LYS A 86 13.30 17.38 -12.89
CA LYS A 86 12.89 16.29 -12.03
C LYS A 86 11.55 16.64 -11.41
N VAL A 87 10.52 15.85 -11.69
CA VAL A 87 9.18 16.02 -11.11
C VAL A 87 8.90 14.84 -10.20
N CYS A 88 8.46 15.11 -8.97
CA CYS A 88 8.23 14.09 -7.95
C CYS A 88 6.86 14.27 -7.30
N VAL A 89 6.15 13.16 -7.12
CA VAL A 89 4.86 13.09 -6.44
C VAL A 89 5.06 12.37 -5.11
N ARG A 90 4.73 13.04 -4.01
CA ARG A 90 4.82 12.53 -2.64
C ARG A 90 3.44 12.37 -2.03
N TRP A 91 3.24 11.29 -1.28
CA TRP A 91 1.99 11.03 -0.55
C TRP A 91 2.25 10.21 0.71
N THR A 92 1.24 10.11 1.58
CA THR A 92 1.25 9.21 2.74
C THR A 92 0.38 8.00 2.43
N ASP A 93 0.93 6.79 2.60
CA ASP A 93 0.22 5.53 2.34
C ASP A 93 -0.69 5.12 3.51
N TYR A 94 -1.46 4.03 3.35
CA TYR A 94 -2.36 3.53 4.40
C TYR A 94 -1.62 2.91 5.61
N ALA A 95 -0.33 2.63 5.47
CA ALA A 95 0.54 2.23 6.57
C ALA A 95 1.21 3.44 7.26
N ASN A 96 0.75 4.66 6.93
CA ASN A 96 1.26 5.93 7.45
C ASN A 96 2.74 6.19 7.11
N ARG A 97 3.22 5.63 5.99
CA ARG A 97 4.57 5.84 5.47
C ARG A 97 4.54 6.91 4.39
N SER A 98 5.51 7.81 4.40
CA SER A 98 5.70 8.75 3.30
C SER A 98 6.34 8.01 2.12
N ALA A 99 5.71 8.07 0.96
CA ALA A 99 6.17 7.49 -0.28
C ALA A 99 6.30 8.58 -1.35
N GLU A 100 7.23 8.36 -2.27
CA GLU A 100 7.53 9.30 -3.35
C GLU A 100 7.81 8.55 -4.65
N ARG A 101 7.42 9.17 -5.77
CA ARG A 101 7.74 8.72 -7.13
C ARG A 101 8.18 9.90 -7.97
N CYS A 102 9.31 9.75 -8.65
CA CYS A 102 9.87 10.80 -9.50
C CYS A 102 9.98 10.35 -10.94
N GLY A 103 9.90 11.32 -11.85
CA GLY A 103 10.18 11.19 -13.26
C GLY A 103 11.03 12.37 -13.74
N TYR A 104 11.58 12.22 -14.95
CA TYR A 104 12.45 13.21 -15.56
C TYR A 104 11.93 13.57 -16.94
N VAL A 105 11.94 14.86 -17.26
CA VAL A 105 11.59 15.35 -18.60
C VAL A 105 12.62 16.37 -19.04
N LYS A 106 13.04 16.27 -20.30
CA LYS A 106 13.91 17.26 -20.93
C LYS A 106 13.04 18.24 -21.72
N ARG A 107 13.30 19.53 -21.57
CA ARG A 107 12.69 20.57 -22.40
C ARG A 107 13.68 21.12 -23.43
#